data_AF-A0A2G4JDU3-F1
#
_entry.id   AF-A0A2G4JDU3-F1
#
_cell.length_a   1.000
_cell.length_b   1.000
_cell.length_c   1.000
_cell.angle_alpha   90.00
_cell.angle_beta   90.00
_cell.angle_gamma   90.00
#
_symmetry.space_group_name_H-M   'P 1'
#
loop_
_entity.id
_entity.type
_entity.pdbx_description
1 polymer ?
#
loop_
_entity_poly.entity_id
_entity_poly.type
_entity_poly.pdbx_seq_one_letter_code
_entity_poly.pdbx_strand_id
1 'polypeptide(L)'
;MTVVRAALAPALPFPDTDQTGSVPATGSPEPLWMVRVREPGARTIEVMANPLNEMNQARAARAMAQIGAAIDAAQKRAELQYERAVAEAKRTGRSQDVDGVGLSDEGVAGARIDAEAHVTIDVDFNQPSYVVAVESSVAPAPSRQITIAGAVAIVAVPSNIYRTRTAQPTDENYCPAETMVYFGALAAPEVRQRSEHGYEITASAVAVGGAPFVRSMAVRFRGNEVLIAEILQQADWNAVLELLK
;
A
#
# COMPACT_ATOMS: atom_id res chain seq x y z
N MET A 1 -12.63 16.29 -2.16
CA MET A 1 -11.46 15.78 -2.90
C MET A 1 -10.57 16.87 -3.45
N THR A 2 -11.08 17.89 -4.14
CA THR A 2 -10.24 19.00 -4.65
C THR A 2 -9.37 19.66 -3.58
N VAL A 3 -9.94 19.94 -2.40
CA VAL A 3 -9.20 20.53 -1.27
C VAL A 3 -8.13 19.58 -0.72
N VAL A 4 -8.43 18.28 -0.59
CA VAL A 4 -7.45 17.29 -0.14
C VAL A 4 -6.32 17.12 -1.15
N ARG A 5 -6.64 17.10 -2.45
CA ARG A 5 -5.61 17.11 -3.50
C ARG A 5 -4.75 18.37 -3.39
N ALA A 6 -5.35 19.56 -3.28
CA ALA A 6 -4.60 20.81 -3.14
C ALA A 6 -3.70 20.82 -1.90
N ALA A 7 -4.16 20.29 -0.77
CA ALA A 7 -3.38 20.16 0.46
C ALA A 7 -2.18 19.22 0.33
N LEU A 8 -2.28 18.20 -0.52
CA LEU A 8 -1.19 17.26 -0.81
C LEU A 8 -0.21 17.78 -1.88
N ALA A 9 -0.53 18.88 -2.57
CA ALA A 9 0.29 19.45 -3.66
C ALA A 9 1.70 19.88 -3.26
N PRO A 10 1.93 20.46 -2.07
CA PRO A 10 3.28 20.80 -1.64
C PRO A 10 4.18 19.58 -1.50
N ALA A 11 3.61 18.43 -1.13
CA ALA A 11 4.35 17.17 -0.94
C ALA A 11 4.47 16.34 -2.22
N LEU A 12 3.64 16.63 -3.22
CA LEU A 12 3.60 15.93 -4.49
C LEU A 12 3.42 16.98 -5.60
N PRO A 13 4.49 17.37 -6.32
CA PRO A 13 4.28 18.11 -7.56
C PRO A 13 3.38 17.22 -8.41
N PHE A 14 2.20 17.71 -8.77
CA PHE A 14 1.20 16.99 -9.54
C PHE A 14 1.39 17.36 -11.02
N PRO A 15 2.41 16.85 -11.75
CA PRO A 15 2.43 17.07 -13.18
C PRO A 15 1.16 16.46 -13.76
N ASP A 16 0.50 17.18 -14.66
CA ASP A 16 -0.58 16.60 -15.45
C ASP A 16 -0.05 15.37 -16.18
N THR A 17 -0.89 14.35 -16.30
CA THR A 17 -0.55 13.13 -17.04
C THR A 17 -1.02 13.25 -18.48
N ASP A 18 -0.40 12.47 -19.37
CA ASP A 18 -0.90 12.28 -20.73
C ASP A 18 -2.29 11.63 -20.76
N GLN A 19 -2.85 11.41 -21.95
CA GLN A 19 -4.16 10.79 -22.12
C GLN A 19 -4.23 9.35 -21.57
N THR A 20 -3.09 8.65 -21.48
CA THR A 20 -3.04 7.29 -20.93
C THR A 20 -2.93 7.28 -19.40
N GLY A 21 -2.50 8.39 -18.80
CA GLY A 21 -2.25 8.48 -17.37
C GLY A 21 -0.93 7.83 -16.94
N SER A 22 -0.04 7.52 -17.89
CA SER A 22 1.16 6.69 -17.65
C SER A 22 2.46 7.50 -17.62
N VAL A 23 2.47 8.69 -18.24
CA VAL A 23 3.62 9.59 -18.24
C VAL A 23 3.18 11.04 -18.01
N PRO A 24 4.09 11.94 -17.60
CA PRO A 24 3.78 13.37 -17.56
C PRO A 24 3.38 13.90 -18.95
N ALA A 25 2.36 14.77 -19.01
CA ALA A 25 1.89 15.41 -20.23
C ALA A 25 2.98 16.24 -20.93
N THR A 26 3.91 16.77 -20.15
CA THR A 26 5.07 17.53 -20.64
C THR A 26 6.22 16.64 -21.13
N GLY A 27 6.17 15.32 -20.86
CA GLY A 27 7.27 14.41 -21.08
C GLY A 27 8.49 14.66 -20.17
N SER A 28 8.34 15.44 -19.10
CA SER A 28 9.47 15.79 -18.21
C SER A 28 9.92 14.59 -17.36
N PRO A 29 11.23 14.31 -17.28
CA PRO A 29 11.79 13.32 -16.37
C PRO A 29 12.02 13.86 -14.95
N GLU A 30 11.92 15.18 -14.74
CA GLU A 30 12.28 15.84 -13.49
C GLU A 30 11.43 15.42 -12.27
N PRO A 31 10.08 15.39 -12.35
CA PRO A 31 9.29 15.03 -11.18
C PRO A 31 9.50 13.55 -10.84
N LEU A 32 9.80 13.26 -9.57
CA LEU A 32 9.98 11.89 -9.09
C LEU A 32 8.65 11.11 -9.06
N TRP A 33 7.57 11.81 -8.73
CA TRP A 33 6.23 11.26 -8.58
C TRP A 33 5.25 11.98 -9.48
N MET A 34 4.20 11.27 -9.89
CA MET A 34 3.10 11.81 -10.67
C MET A 34 1.79 11.25 -10.12
N VAL A 35 0.67 11.91 -10.44
CA VAL A 35 -0.63 11.51 -9.92
C VAL A 35 -1.60 11.25 -11.03
N ARG A 36 -2.15 10.03 -10.99
CA ARG A 36 -3.16 9.61 -11.92
C ARG A 36 -4.52 10.16 -11.49
N VAL A 37 -5.14 10.92 -12.37
CA VAL A 37 -6.49 11.43 -12.15
C VAL A 37 -7.48 10.33 -12.50
N ARG A 38 -8.18 9.81 -11.49
CA ARG A 38 -9.38 8.98 -11.70
C ARG A 38 -10.59 9.86 -12.04
N GLU A 39 -11.67 9.21 -12.43
CA GLU A 39 -12.94 9.85 -12.81
C GLU A 39 -13.34 11.01 -11.87
N PRO A 40 -13.90 12.10 -12.40
CA PRO A 40 -14.39 13.20 -11.59
C PRO A 40 -15.31 12.71 -10.46
N GLY A 41 -14.96 13.05 -9.21
CA GLY A 41 -15.71 12.62 -8.02
C GLY A 41 -15.11 11.41 -7.28
N ALA A 42 -14.09 10.76 -7.83
CA ALA A 42 -13.37 9.69 -7.15
C ALA A 42 -12.76 10.17 -5.82
N ARG A 43 -12.92 9.36 -4.78
CA ARG A 43 -12.37 9.57 -3.42
C ARG A 43 -10.96 9.02 -3.23
N THR A 44 -10.38 8.50 -4.30
CA THR A 44 -9.07 7.88 -4.33
C THR A 44 -8.13 8.71 -5.18
N ILE A 45 -6.93 8.97 -4.68
CA ILE A 45 -5.81 9.57 -5.40
C ILE A 45 -4.75 8.48 -5.56
N GLU A 46 -4.28 8.28 -6.80
CA GLU A 46 -3.26 7.29 -7.12
C GLU A 46 -1.97 8.03 -7.48
N VAL A 47 -0.94 7.85 -6.66
CA VAL A 47 0.39 8.43 -6.84
C VAL A 47 1.30 7.33 -7.35
N MET A 48 2.04 7.60 -8.42
CA MET A 48 2.91 6.61 -9.06
C MET A 48 4.27 7.21 -9.37
N ALA A 49 5.29 6.36 -9.39
CA ALA A 49 6.63 6.73 -9.82
C ALA A 49 6.61 7.22 -11.27
N ASN A 50 7.24 8.36 -11.55
CA ASN A 50 7.41 8.82 -12.93
C ASN A 50 8.35 7.84 -13.68
N PRO A 51 7.88 7.15 -14.74
CA PRO A 51 8.71 6.18 -15.45
C PRO A 51 9.81 6.84 -16.31
N LEU A 52 9.71 8.14 -16.57
CA LEU A 52 10.74 8.89 -17.31
C LEU A 52 11.90 9.35 -16.40
N ASN A 53 11.71 9.31 -15.08
CA ASN A 53 12.74 9.73 -14.14
C ASN A 53 13.85 8.68 -14.01
N GLU A 54 15.10 9.11 -14.13
CA GLU A 54 16.27 8.22 -14.12
C GLU A 54 16.40 7.39 -12.83
N MET A 55 16.07 7.97 -11.67
CA MET A 55 16.12 7.23 -10.40
C MET A 55 15.08 6.12 -10.38
N ASN A 56 13.88 6.38 -10.90
CA ASN A 56 12.82 5.38 -10.99
C ASN A 56 13.14 4.31 -12.02
N GLN A 57 13.73 4.66 -13.16
CA GLN A 57 14.22 3.68 -14.15
C GLN A 57 15.29 2.77 -13.56
N ALA A 58 16.25 3.33 -12.83
CA ALA A 58 17.28 2.56 -12.15
C ALA A 58 16.69 1.63 -11.08
N ARG A 59 15.66 2.09 -10.33
CA ARG A 59 14.93 1.25 -9.37
C ARG A 59 14.16 0.13 -10.07
N ALA A 60 13.43 0.44 -11.13
CA ALA A 60 12.69 -0.53 -11.93
C ALA A 60 13.62 -1.59 -12.54
N ALA A 61 14.80 -1.20 -13.05
CA ALA A 61 15.78 -2.14 -13.58
C ALA A 61 16.32 -3.10 -12.49
N ARG A 62 16.61 -2.60 -11.29
CA ARG A 62 17.00 -3.45 -10.14
C ARG A 62 15.88 -4.38 -9.73
N ALA A 63 14.65 -3.88 -9.70
CA ALA A 63 13.46 -4.66 -9.38
C ALA A 63 13.25 -5.80 -10.39
N MET A 64 13.35 -5.52 -11.69
CA MET A 64 13.28 -6.53 -12.75
C MET A 64 14.39 -7.58 -12.61
N ALA A 65 15.61 -7.18 -12.26
CA ALA A 65 16.69 -8.13 -12.02
C ALA A 65 16.43 -9.04 -10.80
N GLN A 66 15.79 -8.52 -9.74
CA GLN A 66 15.40 -9.31 -8.57
C GLN A 66 14.28 -10.29 -8.90
N ILE A 67 13.26 -9.86 -9.67
CA ILE A 67 12.20 -10.75 -10.16
C ILE A 67 12.82 -11.87 -11.00
N GLY A 68 13.70 -11.53 -11.95
CA GLY A 68 14.39 -12.52 -12.78
C GLY A 68 15.18 -13.53 -11.94
N ALA A 69 15.93 -13.06 -10.94
CA ALA A 69 16.66 -13.95 -10.03
C ALA A 69 15.73 -14.85 -9.19
N ALA A 70 14.57 -14.34 -8.77
CA ALA A 70 13.57 -15.12 -8.04
C ALA A 70 12.94 -16.21 -8.93
N ILE A 71 12.61 -15.87 -10.18
CA ILE A 71 12.10 -16.82 -11.18
C ILE A 71 13.13 -17.90 -11.48
N ASP A 72 14.39 -17.54 -11.73
CA ASP A 72 15.46 -18.50 -11.99
C ASP A 72 15.67 -19.45 -10.80
N ALA A 73 15.60 -18.93 -9.57
CA ALA A 73 15.70 -19.74 -8.36
C ALA A 73 14.48 -20.66 -8.17
N ALA A 74 13.28 -20.22 -8.52
CA ALA A 74 12.08 -21.03 -8.50
C ALA A 74 12.14 -22.16 -9.53
N GLN A 75 12.56 -21.86 -10.77
CA GLN A 75 12.74 -22.84 -11.84
C GLN A 75 13.76 -23.92 -11.44
N LYS A 76 14.94 -23.53 -10.94
CA LYS A 76 15.95 -24.49 -10.46
C LYS A 76 15.45 -25.37 -9.31
N ARG A 77 14.66 -24.81 -8.38
CA ARG A 77 14.04 -25.59 -7.30
C ARG A 77 13.06 -26.63 -7.85
N ALA A 78 12.23 -26.24 -8.80
CA ALA A 78 11.27 -27.14 -9.43
C ALA A 78 11.95 -28.24 -10.26
N GLU A 79 13.01 -27.91 -11.01
CA GLU A 79 13.82 -28.90 -11.71
C GLU A 79 14.42 -29.93 -10.74
N LEU A 80 15.00 -29.49 -9.64
CA LEU A 80 15.54 -30.37 -8.60
C LEU A 80 14.46 -31.24 -7.94
N GLN A 81 13.26 -30.71 -7.71
CA GLN A 81 12.13 -31.47 -7.18
C GLN A 81 11.64 -32.52 -8.17
N TYR A 82 11.52 -32.15 -9.45
CA TYR A 82 11.17 -33.07 -10.52
C TYR A 82 12.21 -34.19 -10.66
N GLU A 83 13.50 -33.87 -10.67
CA GLU A 83 14.57 -34.88 -10.72
C GLU A 83 14.52 -35.85 -9.54
N ARG A 84 14.29 -35.32 -8.33
CA ARG A 84 14.13 -36.15 -7.11
C ARG A 84 12.91 -37.06 -7.22
N ALA A 85 11.78 -36.54 -7.66
CA ALA A 85 10.55 -37.31 -7.84
C ALA A 85 10.72 -38.40 -8.90
N VAL A 86 11.38 -38.11 -10.02
CA VAL A 86 11.69 -39.09 -11.07
C VAL A 86 12.65 -40.17 -10.56
N ALA A 87 13.70 -39.79 -9.81
CA ALA A 87 14.64 -40.74 -9.22
C ALA A 87 13.96 -41.65 -8.19
N GLU A 88 13.07 -41.10 -7.37
CA GLU A 88 12.31 -41.85 -6.38
C GLU A 88 11.23 -42.74 -7.00
N ALA A 89 10.56 -42.28 -8.06
CA ALA A 89 9.62 -43.08 -8.83
C ALA A 89 10.32 -44.26 -9.52
N LYS A 90 11.52 -44.04 -10.09
CA LYS A 90 12.36 -45.13 -10.63
C LYS A 90 12.76 -46.14 -9.56
N ARG A 91 13.00 -45.70 -8.32
CA ARG A 91 13.42 -46.54 -7.20
C ARG A 91 12.27 -47.36 -6.59
N THR A 92 11.07 -46.78 -6.51
CA THR A 92 9.95 -47.33 -5.73
C THR A 92 8.76 -47.80 -6.58
N GLY A 93 8.75 -47.48 -7.88
CA GLY A 93 7.65 -47.80 -8.79
C GLY A 93 6.36 -47.02 -8.54
N ARG A 94 6.37 -46.05 -7.63
CA ARG A 94 5.22 -45.18 -7.31
C ARG A 94 5.55 -43.74 -7.69
N SER A 95 4.67 -43.11 -8.46
CA SER A 95 4.77 -41.67 -8.74
C SER A 95 4.53 -40.90 -7.44
N GLN A 96 5.40 -39.96 -7.12
CA GLN A 96 5.06 -38.89 -6.18
C GLN A 96 4.42 -37.73 -6.94
N ASP A 97 3.53 -37.01 -6.27
CA ASP A 97 3.01 -35.74 -6.77
C ASP A 97 4.14 -34.71 -6.72
N VAL A 98 4.50 -34.18 -7.88
CA VAL A 98 5.44 -33.06 -8.00
C VAL A 98 4.61 -31.80 -7.80
N ASP A 99 4.90 -31.05 -6.72
CA ASP A 99 4.34 -29.72 -6.56
C ASP A 99 4.92 -28.84 -7.69
N GLY A 100 4.07 -28.35 -8.57
CA GLY A 100 4.49 -27.57 -9.73
C GLY A 100 5.09 -26.22 -9.32
N VAL A 101 5.70 -25.52 -10.27
CA VAL A 101 6.00 -24.09 -10.09
C VAL A 101 4.68 -23.35 -9.94
N GLY A 102 4.34 -22.97 -8.72
CA GLY A 102 3.21 -22.09 -8.45
C GLY A 102 3.56 -20.64 -8.84
N LEU A 103 2.55 -19.90 -9.32
CA LEU A 103 2.63 -18.44 -9.49
C LEU A 103 2.87 -17.68 -8.17
N SER A 104 2.87 -18.37 -7.03
CA SER A 104 3.15 -17.84 -5.70
C SER A 104 4.58 -17.32 -5.55
N ASP A 105 5.55 -17.90 -6.26
CA ASP A 105 6.97 -17.54 -6.13
C ASP A 105 7.33 -16.17 -6.77
N GLU A 106 6.53 -15.69 -7.74
CA GLU A 106 6.60 -14.30 -8.26
C GLU A 106 5.91 -13.30 -7.31
N GLY A 107 4.94 -13.79 -6.54
CA GLY A 107 3.93 -12.97 -5.86
C GLY A 107 4.47 -11.97 -4.86
N VAL A 108 5.43 -12.34 -4.01
CA VAL A 108 5.97 -11.45 -2.97
C VAL A 108 6.90 -10.38 -3.55
N ALA A 109 7.81 -10.78 -4.44
CA ALA A 109 8.72 -9.84 -5.09
C ALA A 109 7.94 -8.85 -5.95
N GLY A 110 7.00 -9.33 -6.76
CA GLY A 110 6.10 -8.50 -7.56
C GLY A 110 5.25 -7.57 -6.68
N ALA A 111 4.55 -8.10 -5.67
CA ALA A 111 3.71 -7.29 -4.78
C ALA A 111 4.50 -6.22 -4.02
N ARG A 112 5.74 -6.53 -3.60
CA ARG A 112 6.64 -5.56 -2.99
C ARG A 112 7.02 -4.45 -3.96
N ILE A 113 7.43 -4.82 -5.17
CA ILE A 113 7.85 -3.86 -6.20
C ILE A 113 6.69 -2.95 -6.59
N ASP A 114 5.51 -3.52 -6.78
CA ASP A 114 4.30 -2.75 -7.04
C ASP A 114 4.07 -1.76 -5.91
N ALA A 115 4.06 -2.21 -4.66
CA ALA A 115 3.88 -1.33 -3.50
C ALA A 115 4.97 -0.27 -3.38
N GLU A 116 6.22 -0.53 -3.78
CA GLU A 116 7.29 0.47 -3.81
C GLU A 116 7.13 1.48 -4.96
N ALA A 117 6.37 1.15 -6.02
CA ALA A 117 6.16 2.01 -7.19
C ALA A 117 4.93 2.93 -7.09
N HIS A 118 4.00 2.66 -6.17
CA HIS A 118 2.77 3.45 -6.04
C HIS A 118 2.34 3.70 -4.59
N VAL A 119 1.56 4.75 -4.39
CA VAL A 119 0.78 5.01 -3.17
C VAL A 119 -0.67 5.28 -3.57
N THR A 120 -1.60 4.56 -2.95
CA THR A 120 -3.03 4.86 -3.01
C THR A 120 -3.42 5.69 -1.81
N ILE A 121 -4.16 6.77 -2.02
CA ILE A 121 -4.67 7.64 -0.97
C ILE A 121 -6.19 7.69 -1.07
N ASP A 122 -6.89 7.05 -0.13
CA ASP A 122 -8.35 7.05 -0.05
C ASP A 122 -8.82 8.06 0.99
N VAL A 123 -9.90 8.79 0.68
CA VAL A 123 -10.44 9.82 1.56
C VAL A 123 -11.93 9.61 1.74
N ASP A 124 -12.34 9.41 2.99
CA ASP A 124 -13.75 9.26 3.34
C ASP A 124 -14.24 10.32 4.30
N PHE A 125 -15.45 10.81 4.05
CA PHE A 125 -16.09 11.87 4.82
C PHE A 125 -17.35 11.35 5.51
N ASN A 126 -17.62 11.85 6.71
CA ASN A 126 -18.88 11.71 7.44
C ASN A 126 -19.42 10.27 7.56
N GLN A 127 -18.53 9.28 7.61
CA GLN A 127 -18.96 7.90 7.81
C GLN A 127 -19.39 7.70 9.27
N PRO A 128 -20.45 6.91 9.54
CA PRO A 128 -20.84 6.58 10.91
C PRO A 128 -19.74 5.81 11.64
N SER A 129 -18.99 5.01 10.87
CA SER A 129 -17.79 4.31 11.31
C SER A 129 -16.86 4.12 10.12
N TYR A 130 -15.56 4.29 10.37
CA TYR A 130 -14.49 3.97 9.43
C TYR A 130 -13.93 2.62 9.84
N VAL A 131 -14.14 1.61 9.00
CA VAL A 131 -13.69 0.24 9.25
C VAL A 131 -12.67 -0.14 8.18
N VAL A 132 -11.48 -0.53 8.62
CA VAL A 132 -10.38 -0.91 7.74
C VAL A 132 -9.89 -2.29 8.13
N ALA A 133 -9.84 -3.21 7.16
CA ALA A 133 -9.19 -4.51 7.33
C ALA A 133 -7.74 -4.43 6.81
N VAL A 134 -6.80 -4.95 7.60
CA VAL A 134 -5.38 -5.03 7.25
C VAL A 134 -4.89 -6.46 7.52
N GLU A 135 -4.18 -7.05 6.57
CA GLU A 135 -3.50 -8.32 6.75
C GLU A 135 -1.99 -8.10 6.88
N SER A 136 -1.43 -8.37 8.06
CA SER A 136 -0.03 -8.13 8.41
C SER A 136 0.42 -9.06 9.54
N SER A 137 1.72 -9.33 9.66
CA SER A 137 2.28 -9.93 10.88
C SER A 137 2.52 -8.92 12.00
N VAL A 138 2.41 -7.63 11.69
CA VAL A 138 2.59 -6.52 12.62
C VAL A 138 1.23 -5.92 12.93
N ALA A 139 0.89 -5.84 14.22
CA ALA A 139 -0.37 -5.24 14.62
C ALA A 139 -0.39 -3.73 14.28
N PRO A 140 -1.48 -3.22 13.68
CA PRO A 140 -1.68 -1.79 13.52
C PRO A 140 -1.61 -1.09 14.86
N ALA A 141 -0.86 0.01 14.90
CA ALA A 141 -0.64 0.74 16.15
C ALA A 141 -0.69 2.25 15.92
N PRO A 142 -1.04 3.04 16.95
CA PRO A 142 -0.92 4.48 16.90
C PRO A 142 0.52 4.90 16.53
N SER A 143 0.67 5.73 15.51
CA SER A 143 1.98 6.23 15.07
C SER A 143 2.55 7.15 16.15
N ARG A 144 3.79 6.87 16.56
CA ARG A 144 4.56 7.72 17.48
C ARG A 144 5.58 8.61 16.79
N GLN A 145 5.83 8.37 15.50
CA GLN A 145 6.87 9.03 14.72
C GLN A 145 6.32 10.19 13.88
N ILE A 146 5.02 10.17 13.58
CA ILE A 146 4.35 11.15 12.73
C ILE A 146 3.33 11.89 13.58
N THR A 147 3.39 13.22 13.56
CA THR A 147 2.39 14.09 14.19
C THR A 147 1.81 15.00 13.14
N ILE A 148 0.48 14.98 13.01
CA ILE A 148 -0.26 15.82 12.07
C ILE A 148 -1.18 16.71 12.88
N ALA A 149 -1.10 18.02 12.66
CA ALA A 149 -1.94 18.98 13.35
C ALA A 149 -3.42 18.66 13.12
N GLY A 150 -4.22 18.68 14.21
CA GLY A 150 -5.66 18.43 14.17
C GLY A 150 -6.08 16.98 13.88
N ALA A 151 -5.15 16.04 13.68
CA ALA A 151 -5.48 14.63 13.64
C ALA A 151 -5.87 14.13 15.04
N VAL A 152 -6.99 13.40 15.11
CA VAL A 152 -7.46 12.72 16.33
C VAL A 152 -6.55 11.53 16.63
N ALA A 153 -6.19 10.79 15.58
CA ALA A 153 -5.33 9.63 15.67
C ALA A 153 -4.66 9.37 14.32
N ILE A 154 -3.45 8.83 14.38
CA ILE A 154 -2.75 8.26 13.23
C ILE A 154 -2.48 6.81 13.58
N VAL A 155 -2.96 5.86 12.78
CA VAL A 155 -2.68 4.43 12.94
C VAL A 155 -1.83 3.99 11.77
N ALA A 156 -0.72 3.31 12.03
CA ALA A 156 0.21 2.87 11.00
C ALA A 156 0.54 1.39 11.11
N VAL A 157 0.83 0.80 9.95
CA VAL A 157 1.32 -0.56 9.76
C VAL A 157 2.51 -0.46 8.82
N PRO A 158 3.73 -0.79 9.26
CA PRO A 158 4.89 -0.79 8.38
C PRO A 158 4.76 -1.90 7.33
N SER A 159 5.48 -1.78 6.22
CA SER A 159 5.54 -2.86 5.25
C SER A 159 6.24 -4.08 5.85
N ASN A 160 5.74 -5.29 5.56
CA ASN A 160 6.32 -6.51 6.10
C ASN A 160 6.01 -7.73 5.21
N ILE A 161 6.92 -8.71 5.24
CA ILE A 161 6.67 -10.04 4.70
C ILE A 161 6.22 -10.93 5.85
N TYR A 162 5.21 -11.76 5.61
CA TYR A 162 4.70 -12.67 6.62
C TYR A 162 4.28 -14.01 6.02
N ARG A 163 4.18 -15.01 6.90
CA ARG A 163 3.80 -16.37 6.55
C ARG A 163 2.74 -16.85 7.53
N THR A 164 1.67 -17.45 7.00
CA THR A 164 0.65 -18.10 7.82
C THR A 164 1.20 -19.42 8.34
N ARG A 165 1.00 -19.73 9.64
CA ARG A 165 1.55 -20.94 10.28
C ARG A 165 1.18 -22.25 9.58
N THR A 166 0.02 -22.29 8.95
CA THR A 166 -0.50 -23.48 8.26
C THR A 166 -0.11 -23.56 6.78
N ALA A 167 0.52 -22.51 6.24
CA ALA A 167 0.89 -22.45 4.82
C ALA A 167 2.22 -23.16 4.56
N GLN A 168 2.47 -23.54 3.30
CA GLN A 168 3.75 -24.15 2.95
C GLN A 168 4.91 -23.16 3.19
N PRO A 169 6.15 -23.63 3.39
CA PRO A 169 7.30 -22.74 3.60
C PRO A 169 7.56 -21.73 2.47
N THR A 170 6.97 -21.94 1.29
CA THR A 170 7.05 -21.08 0.11
C THR A 170 5.94 -20.04 0.01
N ASP A 171 4.89 -20.13 0.84
CA ASP A 171 3.73 -19.24 0.80
C ASP A 171 3.95 -18.00 1.67
N GLU A 172 4.86 -17.15 1.23
CA GLU A 172 5.06 -15.83 1.81
C GLU A 172 4.05 -14.84 1.24
N ASN A 173 3.63 -13.87 2.06
CA ASN A 173 2.74 -12.78 1.67
C ASN A 173 3.43 -11.45 1.97
N TYR A 174 3.16 -10.46 1.13
CA TYR A 174 3.63 -9.09 1.32
C TYR A 174 2.49 -8.19 1.78
N CYS A 175 2.69 -7.50 2.90
CA CYS A 175 1.84 -6.41 3.35
C CYS A 175 2.48 -5.07 2.94
N PRO A 176 1.84 -4.25 2.10
CA PRO A 176 2.30 -2.89 1.84
C PRO A 176 2.15 -2.03 3.11
N ALA A 177 2.97 -0.99 3.22
CA ALA A 177 2.81 -0.06 4.32
C ALA A 177 1.45 0.63 4.23
N GLU A 178 0.82 0.82 5.39
CA GLU A 178 -0.49 1.45 5.49
C GLU A 178 -0.51 2.48 6.61
N THR A 179 -1.08 3.66 6.36
CA THR A 179 -1.25 4.68 7.38
C THR A 179 -2.62 5.33 7.25
N MET A 180 -3.36 5.39 8.36
CA MET A 180 -4.67 6.02 8.43
C MET A 180 -4.59 7.23 9.34
N VAL A 181 -5.04 8.38 8.84
CA VAL A 181 -5.11 9.64 9.57
C VAL A 181 -6.57 10.00 9.75
N TYR A 182 -7.00 10.13 11.01
CA TYR A 182 -8.38 10.40 11.38
C TYR A 182 -8.52 11.84 11.88
N PHE A 183 -9.57 12.54 11.43
CA PHE A 183 -9.82 13.93 11.77
C PHE A 183 -11.28 14.17 12.18
N GLY A 184 -11.49 15.23 12.96
CA GLY A 184 -12.82 15.70 13.36
C GLY A 184 -13.40 14.91 14.52
N ALA A 185 -14.73 14.75 14.53
CA ALA A 185 -15.44 14.15 15.66
C ALA A 185 -15.45 12.63 15.62
N LEU A 186 -14.30 12.03 15.90
CA LEU A 186 -14.09 10.59 15.93
C LEU A 186 -13.63 10.14 17.31
N ALA A 187 -14.07 8.95 17.72
CA ALA A 187 -13.47 8.25 18.85
C ALA A 187 -12.06 7.78 18.48
N ALA A 188 -11.23 7.55 19.49
CA ALA A 188 -9.92 6.92 19.28
C ALA A 188 -10.11 5.56 18.56
N PRO A 189 -9.35 5.27 17.49
CA PRO A 189 -9.51 4.03 16.76
C PRO A 189 -9.21 2.81 17.63
N GLU A 190 -10.05 1.78 17.53
CA GLU A 190 -9.83 0.47 18.14
C GLU A 190 -9.23 -0.49 17.11
N VAL A 191 -8.22 -1.26 17.52
CA VAL A 191 -7.62 -2.31 16.70
C VAL A 191 -8.00 -3.67 17.28
N ARG A 192 -8.63 -4.52 16.48
CA ARG A 192 -9.06 -5.86 16.86
C ARG A 192 -8.44 -6.89 15.93
N GLN A 193 -7.73 -7.86 16.50
CA GLN A 193 -7.25 -9.01 15.74
C GLN A 193 -8.42 -9.95 15.42
N ARG A 194 -8.62 -10.27 14.14
CA ARG A 194 -9.70 -11.13 13.61
C ARG A 194 -9.19 -12.51 13.22
N SER A 195 -7.93 -12.62 12.80
CA SER A 195 -7.26 -13.87 12.45
C SER A 195 -5.76 -13.80 12.80
N GLU A 196 -4.97 -14.80 12.43
CA GLU A 196 -3.52 -14.82 12.70
C GLU A 196 -2.83 -13.55 12.22
N HIS A 197 -3.13 -13.10 10.99
CA HIS A 197 -2.56 -11.90 10.39
C HIS A 197 -3.62 -10.81 10.08
N GLY A 198 -4.91 -11.10 10.27
CA GLY A 198 -5.99 -10.16 9.97
C GLY A 198 -6.32 -9.26 11.15
N TYR A 199 -6.25 -7.96 10.94
CA TYR A 199 -6.64 -6.91 11.89
C TYR A 199 -7.77 -6.07 11.31
N GLU A 200 -8.66 -5.64 12.19
CA GLU A 200 -9.73 -4.70 11.88
C GLU A 200 -9.54 -3.45 12.74
N ILE A 201 -9.53 -2.29 12.08
CA ILE A 201 -9.34 -0.98 12.70
C ILE A 201 -10.65 -0.22 12.56
N THR A 202 -11.22 0.19 13.67
CA THR A 202 -12.52 0.87 13.69
C THR A 202 -12.41 2.23 14.39
N ALA A 203 -12.81 3.30 13.69
CA ALA A 203 -13.00 4.62 14.26
C ALA A 203 -14.45 5.05 14.09
N SER A 204 -15.17 5.24 15.19
CA SER A 204 -16.61 5.60 15.18
C SER A 204 -16.81 7.10 15.30
N ALA A 205 -17.80 7.62 14.59
CA ALA A 205 -18.20 9.02 14.73
C ALA A 205 -18.80 9.27 16.12
N VAL A 206 -18.46 10.42 16.69
CA VAL A 206 -19.03 10.92 17.95
C VAL A 206 -20.07 11.97 17.63
N ALA A 207 -21.19 11.96 18.36
CA ALA A 207 -22.23 12.96 18.19
C ALA A 207 -21.69 14.35 18.57
N VAL A 208 -21.87 15.32 17.67
CA VAL A 208 -21.55 16.73 17.89
C VAL A 208 -22.76 17.58 17.55
N GLY A 209 -23.11 18.51 18.42
CA GLY A 209 -24.17 19.50 18.17
C GLY A 209 -23.64 20.68 17.37
N GLY A 210 -24.38 21.10 16.33
CA GLY A 210 -23.98 22.18 15.42
C GLY A 210 -22.80 21.74 14.55
N ALA A 211 -23.07 21.32 13.33
CA ALA A 211 -22.06 20.65 12.52
C ALA A 211 -21.72 21.43 11.23
N PRO A 212 -20.43 21.61 10.92
CA PRO A 212 -20.00 21.95 9.57
C PRO A 212 -20.39 20.83 8.58
N PHE A 213 -20.32 21.16 7.28
CA PHE A 213 -20.68 20.20 6.22
C PHE A 213 -19.84 18.91 6.29
N VAL A 214 -18.58 19.00 6.73
CA VAL A 214 -17.73 17.85 7.06
C VAL A 214 -17.49 17.81 8.57
N ARG A 215 -17.97 16.75 9.22
CA ARG A 215 -17.84 16.49 10.67
C ARG A 215 -16.66 15.59 11.00
N SER A 216 -16.39 14.63 10.13
CA SER A 216 -15.33 13.64 10.30
C SER A 216 -14.72 13.29 8.95
N MET A 217 -13.45 12.93 8.98
CA MET A 217 -12.73 12.47 7.81
C MET A 217 -11.68 11.43 8.18
N ALA A 218 -11.46 10.44 7.31
CA ALA A 218 -10.32 9.56 7.37
C ALA A 218 -9.56 9.64 6.03
N VAL A 219 -8.23 9.72 6.11
CA VAL A 219 -7.33 9.63 4.96
C VAL A 219 -6.48 8.39 5.14
N ARG A 220 -6.58 7.45 4.21
CA ARG A 220 -5.85 6.18 4.21
C ARG A 220 -4.80 6.19 3.12
N PHE A 221 -3.56 5.92 3.49
CA PHE A 221 -2.41 5.79 2.61
C PHE A 221 -2.01 4.32 2.55
N ARG A 222 -1.74 3.78 1.36
CA ARG A 222 -1.28 2.40 1.18
C ARG A 222 -0.25 2.30 0.06
N GLY A 223 0.87 1.63 0.30
CA GLY A 223 1.91 1.39 -0.71
C GLY A 223 3.31 1.70 -0.19
N ASN A 224 4.02 2.62 -0.86
CA ASN A 224 5.41 2.94 -0.57
C ASN A 224 5.57 3.66 0.78
N GLU A 225 6.20 3.00 1.74
CA GLU A 225 6.37 3.49 3.11
C GLU A 225 7.11 4.84 3.20
N VAL A 226 8.18 4.99 2.41
CA VAL A 226 9.01 6.21 2.41
C VAL A 226 8.23 7.38 1.84
N LEU A 227 7.51 7.16 0.73
CA LEU A 227 6.68 8.18 0.12
C LEU A 227 5.52 8.57 1.04
N ILE A 228 4.89 7.60 1.71
CA ILE A 228 3.84 7.89 2.70
C ILE A 228 4.41 8.80 3.79
N ALA A 229 5.56 8.47 4.37
CA ALA A 229 6.18 9.30 5.40
C ALA A 229 6.50 10.72 4.89
N GLU A 230 7.02 10.84 3.66
CA GLU A 230 7.32 12.12 3.01
C GLU A 230 6.05 12.97 2.82
N ILE A 231 4.98 12.37 2.28
CA ILE A 231 3.69 13.04 2.09
C ILE A 231 3.14 13.53 3.42
N LEU A 232 3.16 12.69 4.45
CA LEU A 232 2.62 13.03 5.76
C LEU A 232 3.40 14.18 6.42
N GLN A 233 4.70 14.31 6.14
CA GLN A 233 5.53 15.39 6.68
C GLN A 233 5.40 16.72 5.92
N GLN A 234 5.25 16.68 4.59
CA GLN A 234 5.32 17.87 3.75
C GLN A 234 3.94 18.45 3.37
N ALA A 235 2.85 17.69 3.53
CA ALA A 235 1.52 18.14 3.15
C ALA A 235 1.02 19.31 4.02
N ASP A 236 0.25 20.22 3.40
CA ASP A 236 -0.42 21.31 4.11
C ASP A 236 -1.71 20.83 4.75
N TRP A 237 -1.58 20.18 5.91
CA TRP A 237 -2.72 19.68 6.67
C TRP A 237 -3.67 20.76 7.16
N ASN A 238 -3.24 22.03 7.27
CA ASN A 238 -4.13 23.11 7.68
C ASN A 238 -5.23 23.34 6.63
N ALA A 239 -4.91 23.26 5.34
CA ALA A 239 -5.90 23.34 4.27
C ALA A 239 -6.95 22.21 4.35
N VAL A 240 -6.56 21.02 4.84
CA VAL A 240 -7.49 19.91 5.10
C VAL A 240 -8.38 20.23 6.31
N LEU A 241 -7.83 20.81 7.37
CA LEU A 241 -8.59 21.18 8.57
C LEU A 241 -9.63 22.27 8.31
N GLU A 242 -9.45 23.15 7.32
CA GLU A 242 -10.48 24.12 6.93
C GLU A 242 -11.78 23.45 6.49
N LEU A 243 -11.74 22.20 6.02
CA LEU A 243 -12.97 21.46 5.68
C LEU A 243 -13.83 21.13 6.90
N LEU A 244 -13.21 21.08 8.09
CA LEU A 244 -13.81 20.65 9.36
C LEU A 244 -14.25 21.82 10.25
N LYS A 245 -14.12 23.05 9.76
CA LYS A 245 -14.60 24.27 10.42
C LYS A 245 -15.98 24.65 9.90
#